data_AF-A0A9P9AJQ8-F1
#
_entry.id   AF-A0A9P9AJQ8-F1
#
_cell.length_a   1.000
_cell.length_b   1.000
_cell.length_c   1.000
_cell.angle_alpha   90.00
_cell.angle_beta   90.00
_cell.angle_gamma   90.00
#
_symmetry.space_group_name_H-M   'P 1'
#
loop_
_entity.id
_entity.type
_entity.pdbx_description
1 polymer ?
#
loop_
_entity_poly.entity_id
_entity_poly.type
_entity_poly.pdbx_seq_one_letter_code
_entity_poly.pdbx_strand_id
1 'polypeptide(L)'
;MPSPLERLPNELQRLIFSHLDYQSLIYLSTMNRHFHRIVHPQEMADPLDKFQFVMRAAKDFPQHRPSEKGQDHQPGNYECYICFRVRRPEHFDVTQPQSAYVDMLGRVVSEREPGPGDRLVPMRRFCIECGVKCGLHVPFDCMTTRTGLDLWVCRCKMVWQKPSCLKCPDCGGSCPLRPKRKW
;
A
#
# COMPACT_ATOMS: atom_id res chain seq x y z
N MET A 1 21.68 28.72 -2.06
CA MET A 1 20.95 29.54 -3.03
C MET A 1 19.94 28.65 -3.75
N PRO A 2 18.74 29.14 -4.12
CA PRO A 2 17.78 28.35 -4.88
C PRO A 2 18.33 28.00 -6.26
N SER A 3 18.12 26.76 -6.71
CA SER A 3 18.54 26.29 -8.04
C SER A 3 17.84 27.08 -9.16
N PRO A 4 18.36 27.07 -10.40
CA PRO A 4 17.67 27.70 -11.53
C PRO A 4 16.25 27.16 -11.73
N LEU A 5 16.05 25.86 -11.48
CA LEU A 5 14.77 25.17 -11.59
C LEU A 5 13.76 25.65 -10.55
N GLU A 6 14.19 25.92 -9.29
CA GLU A 6 13.36 26.52 -8.24
C GLU A 6 12.87 27.93 -8.57
N ARG A 7 13.62 28.68 -9.41
CA ARG A 7 13.29 30.06 -9.79
C ARG A 7 12.31 30.16 -10.96
N LEU A 8 12.03 29.06 -11.65
CA LEU A 8 11.04 29.03 -12.73
C LEU A 8 9.63 29.25 -12.16
N PRO A 9 8.71 29.89 -12.90
CA PRO A 9 7.29 29.87 -12.59
C PRO A 9 6.76 28.45 -12.33
N ASN A 10 5.84 28.30 -11.37
CA ASN A 10 5.29 26.99 -10.97
C ASN A 10 4.69 26.21 -12.15
N GLU A 11 4.15 26.90 -13.16
CA GLU A 11 3.60 26.29 -14.38
C GLU A 11 4.69 25.63 -15.22
N LEU A 12 5.84 26.30 -15.41
CA LEU A 12 6.99 25.72 -16.11
C LEU A 12 7.62 24.58 -15.30
N GLN A 13 7.69 24.71 -13.97
CA GLN A 13 8.11 23.58 -13.10
C GLN A 13 7.20 22.37 -13.32
N ARG A 14 5.87 22.54 -13.25
CA ARG A 14 4.89 21.46 -13.48
C ARG A 14 4.99 20.86 -14.88
N LEU A 15 5.16 21.68 -15.92
CA LEU A 15 5.32 21.21 -17.30
C LEU A 15 6.57 20.33 -17.43
N ILE A 16 7.72 20.78 -16.92
CA ILE A 16 8.96 19.99 -16.90
C ILE A 16 8.74 18.68 -16.12
N PHE A 17 8.09 18.74 -14.95
CA PHE A 17 7.88 17.56 -14.12
C PHE A 17 6.88 16.57 -14.74
N SER A 18 5.97 17.00 -15.61
CA SER A 18 5.06 16.10 -16.34
C SER A 18 5.75 15.21 -17.39
N HIS A 19 7.00 15.53 -17.75
CA HIS A 19 7.84 14.72 -18.62
C HIS A 19 8.79 13.78 -17.86
N LEU A 20 8.78 13.80 -16.52
CA LEU A 20 9.64 12.94 -15.70
C LEU A 20 8.94 11.61 -15.38
N ASP A 21 9.70 10.52 -15.46
CA ASP A 21 9.23 9.21 -14.98
C ASP A 21 9.12 9.19 -13.44
N TYR A 22 8.41 8.20 -12.92
CA TYR A 22 8.13 8.02 -11.50
C TYR A 22 9.40 7.91 -10.66
N GLN A 23 10.45 7.26 -11.20
CA GLN A 23 11.75 7.16 -10.54
C GLN A 23 12.44 8.53 -10.42
N SER A 24 12.42 9.32 -11.49
CA SER A 24 12.98 10.68 -11.53
C SER A 24 12.20 11.64 -10.65
N LEU A 25 10.86 11.52 -10.60
CA LEU A 25 10.01 12.26 -9.67
C LEU A 25 10.30 11.90 -8.21
N ILE A 26 10.48 10.62 -7.88
CA ILE A 26 10.93 10.18 -6.54
C ILE A 26 12.27 10.83 -6.20
N TYR A 27 13.27 10.72 -7.08
CA TYR A 27 14.60 11.29 -6.87
C TYR A 27 14.55 12.81 -6.68
N LEU A 28 13.80 13.52 -7.54
CA LEU A 28 13.62 14.96 -7.45
C LEU A 28 12.98 15.37 -6.10
N SER A 29 12.00 14.63 -5.62
CA SER A 29 11.34 14.88 -4.32
C SER A 29 12.24 14.70 -3.09
N THR A 30 13.44 14.11 -3.24
CA THR A 30 14.43 13.97 -2.16
C THR A 30 15.58 14.96 -2.26
N MET A 31 15.71 15.70 -3.38
CA MET A 31 16.86 16.59 -3.62
C MET A 31 16.95 17.78 -2.65
N ASN A 32 15.82 18.44 -2.34
CA ASN A 32 15.79 19.59 -1.43
C ASN A 32 14.39 19.83 -0.81
N ARG A 33 14.31 20.75 0.15
CA ARG A 33 13.06 21.09 0.87
C ARG A 33 11.96 21.71 -0.01
N HIS A 34 12.30 22.32 -1.15
CA HIS A 34 11.31 22.89 -2.08
C HIS A 34 10.66 21.76 -2.88
N PHE A 35 11.44 20.94 -3.59
CA PHE A 35 10.91 19.83 -4.37
C PHE A 35 10.21 18.78 -3.49
N HIS A 36 10.69 18.54 -2.26
CA HIS A 36 10.00 17.69 -1.30
C HIS A 36 8.55 18.14 -0.98
N ARG A 37 8.27 19.45 -1.10
CA ARG A 37 6.94 20.03 -0.84
C ARG A 37 6.03 20.08 -2.06
N ILE A 38 6.59 20.17 -3.27
CA ILE A 38 5.81 20.41 -4.50
C ILE A 38 5.80 19.24 -5.48
N VAL A 39 6.72 18.29 -5.36
CA VAL A 39 6.77 17.09 -6.19
C VAL A 39 6.07 15.96 -5.44
N HIS A 40 4.96 15.47 -6.01
CA HIS A 40 4.17 14.39 -5.45
C HIS A 40 4.17 13.21 -6.44
N PRO A 41 5.18 12.33 -6.43
CA PRO A 41 5.39 11.33 -7.48
C PRO A 41 4.19 10.39 -7.69
N GLN A 42 3.43 10.13 -6.63
CA GLN A 42 2.23 9.29 -6.65
C GLN A 42 1.09 9.89 -7.47
N GLU A 43 0.96 11.22 -7.45
CA GLU A 43 -0.10 12.00 -8.11
C GLU A 43 0.33 12.44 -9.51
N MET A 44 1.62 12.76 -9.67
CA MET A 44 2.17 13.31 -10.91
C MET A 44 2.57 12.26 -11.95
N ALA A 45 3.04 11.08 -11.53
CA ALA A 45 3.52 10.07 -12.47
C ALA A 45 2.40 9.25 -13.10
N ASP A 46 2.61 8.82 -14.34
CA ASP A 46 1.71 7.96 -15.09
C ASP A 46 1.46 6.59 -14.38
N PRO A 47 0.21 6.05 -14.38
CA PRO A 47 -0.10 4.76 -13.75
C PRO A 47 0.64 3.54 -14.34
N LEU A 48 0.89 3.50 -15.65
CA LEU A 48 1.62 2.40 -16.28
C LEU A 48 3.11 2.47 -15.94
N ASP A 49 3.69 3.66 -15.92
CA ASP A 49 5.09 3.84 -15.48
C ASP A 49 5.27 3.48 -14.00
N LYS A 50 4.38 3.94 -13.11
CA LYS A 50 4.33 3.52 -11.70
C LYS A 50 4.25 2.00 -11.55
N PHE A 51 3.45 1.33 -12.39
CA PHE A 51 3.37 -0.14 -12.43
C PHE A 51 4.69 -0.77 -12.90
N GLN A 52 5.29 -0.27 -13.97
CA GLN A 52 6.55 -0.78 -14.52
C GLN A 52 7.71 -0.63 -13.54
N PHE A 53 7.87 0.53 -12.90
CA PHE A 53 8.90 0.79 -11.89
C PHE A 53 8.87 -0.28 -10.79
N VAL A 54 7.68 -0.60 -10.30
CA VAL A 54 7.48 -1.57 -9.21
C VAL A 54 7.72 -3.02 -9.66
N MET A 55 7.31 -3.37 -10.88
CA MET A 55 7.61 -4.67 -11.50
C MET A 55 9.13 -4.88 -11.70
N ARG A 56 9.84 -3.84 -12.19
CA ARG A 56 11.31 -3.84 -12.31
C ARG A 56 11.95 -3.98 -10.93
N ALA A 57 11.49 -3.20 -9.95
CA ALA A 57 12.00 -3.25 -8.58
C ALA A 57 11.96 -4.69 -8.02
N ALA A 58 10.78 -5.33 -8.03
CA ALA A 58 10.60 -6.69 -7.51
C ALA A 58 11.47 -7.75 -8.21
N LYS A 59 11.76 -7.56 -9.51
CA LYS A 59 12.57 -8.48 -10.32
C LYS A 59 14.07 -8.29 -10.10
N ASP A 60 14.53 -7.04 -10.18
CA ASP A 60 15.94 -6.72 -10.44
C ASP A 60 16.76 -6.56 -9.15
N PHE A 61 16.12 -6.27 -8.01
CA PHE A 61 16.79 -6.04 -6.73
C PHE A 61 16.82 -7.29 -5.84
N PRO A 62 18.01 -7.83 -5.47
CA PRO A 62 18.12 -9.06 -4.67
C PRO A 62 17.40 -9.02 -3.32
N GLN A 63 17.35 -7.86 -2.66
CA GLN A 63 16.67 -7.67 -1.37
C GLN A 63 15.13 -7.74 -1.44
N HIS A 64 14.56 -8.09 -2.60
CA HIS A 64 13.13 -8.36 -2.79
C HIS A 64 12.88 -9.87 -3.03
N ARG A 65 13.94 -10.67 -3.14
CA ARG A 65 13.87 -12.13 -3.23
C ARG A 65 13.90 -12.71 -1.81
N PRO A 66 13.09 -13.73 -1.49
CA PRO A 66 13.25 -14.48 -0.25
C PRO A 66 14.64 -15.11 -0.16
N SER A 67 15.24 -15.13 1.04
CA SER A 67 16.45 -15.90 1.31
C SER A 67 16.11 -17.16 2.08
N GLU A 68 16.41 -18.30 1.47
CA GLU A 68 16.36 -19.63 2.12
C GLU A 68 17.73 -20.05 2.70
N LYS A 69 18.77 -19.21 2.54
CA LYS A 69 20.13 -19.52 2.99
C LYS A 69 20.38 -19.01 4.42
N GLY A 70 20.47 -19.93 5.37
CA GLY A 70 20.80 -19.69 6.77
C GLY A 70 19.70 -20.14 7.74
N GLN A 71 19.92 -19.94 9.05
CA GLN A 71 18.86 -20.16 10.06
C GLN A 71 17.78 -19.06 10.03
N ASP A 72 18.07 -17.90 9.44
CA ASP A 72 17.15 -16.77 9.32
C ASP A 72 16.41 -16.80 7.97
N HIS A 73 15.20 -17.36 7.96
CA HIS A 73 14.29 -17.23 6.82
C HIS A 73 13.85 -15.76 6.69
N GLN A 74 14.44 -15.03 5.73
CA GLN A 74 14.05 -13.65 5.43
C GLN A 74 13.10 -13.63 4.22
N PRO A 75 11.80 -13.32 4.39
CA PRO A 75 10.81 -13.52 3.34
C PRO A 75 10.87 -12.51 2.17
N GLY A 76 11.92 -11.69 2.06
CA GLY A 76 12.07 -10.63 1.05
C GLY A 76 11.13 -9.44 1.28
N ASN A 77 11.37 -8.32 0.59
CA ASN A 77 10.39 -7.25 0.47
C ASN A 77 9.39 -7.53 -0.67
N TYR A 78 8.22 -6.91 -0.59
CA TYR A 78 7.07 -7.21 -1.45
C TYR A 78 6.53 -5.93 -2.09
N GLU A 79 6.10 -6.00 -3.35
CA GLU A 79 5.43 -4.89 -4.00
C GLU A 79 3.94 -4.74 -3.62
N CYS A 80 3.48 -3.49 -3.55
CA CYS A 80 2.07 -3.10 -3.49
C CYS A 80 1.68 -2.41 -4.81
N TYR A 81 0.69 -2.96 -5.50
CA TYR A 81 0.19 -2.45 -6.79
C TYR A 81 -0.89 -1.36 -6.65
N ILE A 82 -1.28 -0.98 -5.43
CA ILE A 82 -2.22 0.14 -5.18
C ILE A 82 -1.46 1.45 -4.96
N CYS A 83 -0.45 1.46 -4.09
CA CYS A 83 0.38 2.65 -3.83
C CYS A 83 1.74 2.63 -4.54
N PHE A 84 1.96 1.68 -5.46
CA PHE A 84 3.16 1.57 -6.28
C PHE A 84 4.48 1.73 -5.49
N ARG A 85 4.61 0.95 -4.42
CA ARG A 85 5.79 0.93 -3.53
C ARG A 85 6.17 -0.50 -3.20
N VAL A 86 7.47 -0.76 -3.09
CA VAL A 86 7.98 -1.97 -2.42
C VAL A 86 8.07 -1.69 -0.92
N ARG A 87 7.57 -2.62 -0.10
CA ARG A 87 7.49 -2.51 1.36
C ARG A 87 7.97 -3.81 2.02
N ARG A 88 8.32 -3.72 3.30
CA ARG A 88 8.73 -4.87 4.12
C ARG A 88 7.57 -5.84 4.39
N PRO A 89 7.84 -7.14 4.64
CA PRO A 89 6.81 -8.18 4.86
C PRO A 89 5.81 -7.85 5.98
N GLU A 90 6.20 -7.07 7.00
CA GLU A 90 5.29 -6.58 8.05
C GLU A 90 4.05 -5.85 7.49
N HIS A 91 4.11 -5.31 6.27
CA HIS A 91 3.06 -4.49 5.66
C HIS A 91 2.06 -5.29 4.82
N PHE A 92 2.19 -6.62 4.75
CA PHE A 92 1.37 -7.49 3.89
C PHE A 92 0.72 -8.61 4.66
N ASP A 93 -0.58 -8.82 4.42
CA ASP A 93 -1.32 -9.97 4.93
C ASP A 93 -0.87 -11.27 4.24
N VAL A 94 -0.82 -12.36 4.99
CA VAL A 94 -0.68 -13.72 4.46
C VAL A 94 -1.94 -14.14 3.73
N THR A 95 -3.11 -13.77 4.25
CA THR A 95 -4.45 -14.15 3.75
C THR A 95 -5.09 -13.13 2.80
N GLN A 96 -4.27 -12.34 2.10
CA GLN A 96 -4.76 -11.25 1.26
C GLN A 96 -5.83 -11.72 0.23
N PRO A 97 -6.97 -11.01 0.12
CA PRO A 97 -7.95 -11.23 -0.95
C PRO A 97 -7.32 -11.30 -2.35
N GLN A 98 -7.69 -12.35 -3.10
CA GLN A 98 -7.23 -12.61 -4.47
C GLN A 98 -8.14 -12.00 -5.54
N SER A 99 -9.35 -11.58 -5.16
CA SER A 99 -10.29 -10.86 -6.00
C SER A 99 -11.17 -9.95 -5.15
N ALA A 100 -11.80 -8.96 -5.78
CA ALA A 100 -12.75 -8.05 -5.14
C ALA A 100 -13.81 -7.63 -6.15
N TYR A 101 -15.01 -7.29 -5.68
CA TYR A 101 -16.01 -6.61 -6.51
C TYR A 101 -15.71 -5.12 -6.56
N VAL A 102 -15.84 -4.51 -7.74
CA VAL A 102 -15.76 -3.06 -7.92
C VAL A 102 -17.00 -2.53 -8.64
N ASP A 103 -17.44 -1.33 -8.27
CA ASP A 103 -18.55 -0.65 -8.92
C ASP A 103 -18.14 -0.04 -10.28
N MET A 104 -19.10 0.60 -10.97
CA MET A 104 -18.87 1.26 -12.26
C MET A 104 -17.84 2.42 -12.19
N LEU A 105 -17.51 2.92 -10.99
CA LEU A 105 -16.50 3.95 -10.76
C LEU A 105 -15.15 3.34 -10.31
N GLY A 106 -15.01 2.01 -10.32
CA GLY A 106 -13.82 1.28 -9.91
C GLY A 106 -13.60 1.23 -8.40
N ARG A 107 -14.60 1.58 -7.58
CA ARG A 107 -14.51 1.55 -6.11
C ARG A 107 -14.87 0.17 -5.59
N VAL A 108 -14.14 -0.31 -4.60
CA VAL A 108 -14.37 -1.64 -3.99
C VAL A 108 -15.74 -1.70 -3.31
N VAL A 109 -16.44 -2.80 -3.54
CA VAL A 109 -17.74 -3.11 -2.93
C VAL A 109 -17.53 -4.20 -1.88
N SER A 110 -17.54 -3.80 -0.60
CA SER A 110 -17.33 -4.70 0.54
C SER A 110 -18.30 -4.48 1.71
N GLU A 111 -18.93 -3.31 1.81
CA GLU A 111 -19.92 -2.99 2.86
C GLU A 111 -21.38 -3.34 2.46
N ARG A 112 -21.59 -3.87 1.24
CA ARG A 112 -22.88 -4.36 0.72
C ARG A 112 -22.70 -5.59 -0.18
N GLU A 113 -23.78 -6.30 -0.45
CA GLU A 113 -23.78 -7.36 -1.48
C GLU A 113 -23.51 -6.76 -2.88
N PRO A 114 -22.79 -7.49 -3.77
CA PRO A 114 -22.59 -7.09 -5.16
C PRO A 114 -23.91 -7.04 -5.93
N GLY A 115 -24.11 -5.97 -6.69
CA GLY A 115 -25.26 -5.76 -7.56
C GLY A 115 -24.95 -6.03 -9.04
N PRO A 116 -25.95 -5.96 -9.94
CA PRO A 116 -25.79 -6.33 -11.36
C PRO A 116 -24.76 -5.53 -12.16
N GLY A 117 -24.37 -4.34 -11.67
CA GLY A 117 -23.37 -3.48 -12.30
C GLY A 117 -21.96 -3.59 -11.71
N ASP A 118 -21.77 -4.40 -10.66
CA ASP A 118 -20.47 -4.59 -10.03
C ASP A 118 -19.69 -5.72 -10.72
N ARG A 119 -18.39 -5.52 -10.92
CA ARG A 119 -17.53 -6.49 -11.61
C ARG A 119 -16.53 -7.11 -10.65
N LEU A 120 -16.44 -8.44 -10.63
CA LEU A 120 -15.36 -9.14 -9.96
C LEU A 120 -14.04 -8.91 -10.72
N VAL A 121 -13.02 -8.42 -10.02
CA VAL A 121 -11.68 -8.20 -10.57
C VAL A 121 -10.61 -8.99 -9.80
N PRO A 122 -9.61 -9.58 -10.48
CA PRO A 122 -8.49 -10.22 -9.81
C PRO A 122 -7.58 -9.15 -9.19
N MET A 123 -7.16 -9.39 -7.95
CA MET A 123 -6.31 -8.46 -7.20
C MET A 123 -4.86 -8.92 -7.20
N ARG A 124 -3.95 -8.03 -7.63
CA ARG A 124 -2.53 -8.19 -7.36
C ARG A 124 -2.22 -7.86 -5.89
N ARG A 125 -0.96 -8.01 -5.49
CA ARG A 125 -0.55 -7.77 -4.09
C ARG A 125 -0.76 -6.32 -3.65
N PHE A 126 -1.22 -6.10 -2.42
CA PHE A 126 -1.36 -4.79 -1.82
C PHE A 126 -0.94 -4.80 -0.35
N CYS A 127 -0.41 -3.68 0.13
CA CYS A 127 -0.10 -3.54 1.55
C CYS A 127 -1.39 -3.31 2.36
N ILE A 128 -1.38 -3.71 3.62
CA ILE A 128 -2.52 -3.64 4.56
C ILE A 128 -3.10 -2.23 4.63
N GLU A 129 -2.25 -1.20 4.68
CA GLU A 129 -2.64 0.23 4.63
C GLU A 129 -3.52 0.55 3.42
N CYS A 130 -3.15 0.08 2.23
CA CYS A 130 -3.94 0.24 1.01
C CYS A 130 -5.19 -0.62 1.03
N GLY A 131 -5.11 -1.84 1.55
CA GLY A 131 -6.25 -2.73 1.71
C GLY A 131 -7.35 -2.09 2.55
N VAL A 132 -7.00 -1.51 3.69
CA VAL A 132 -7.92 -0.80 4.59
C VAL A 132 -8.44 0.50 3.96
N LYS A 133 -7.56 1.33 3.38
CA LYS A 133 -7.97 2.58 2.72
C LYS A 133 -8.94 2.36 1.55
N CYS A 134 -8.75 1.29 0.79
CA CYS A 134 -9.61 0.91 -0.33
C CYS A 134 -10.79 0.02 0.07
N GLY A 135 -10.97 -0.36 1.35
CA GLY A 135 -12.07 -1.21 1.80
C GLY A 135 -11.94 -2.70 1.43
N LEU A 136 -10.75 -3.16 1.03
CA LEU A 136 -10.41 -4.58 0.81
C LEU A 136 -10.15 -5.33 2.12
N HIS A 137 -9.83 -4.57 3.19
CA HIS A 137 -9.91 -5.03 4.56
C HIS A 137 -10.98 -4.20 5.28
N VAL A 138 -11.98 -4.88 5.83
CA VAL A 138 -13.16 -4.26 6.45
C VAL A 138 -12.96 -4.12 7.97
N PRO A 139 -13.74 -3.24 8.64
CA PRO A 139 -13.78 -3.20 10.10
C PRO A 139 -13.96 -4.58 10.72
N PHE A 140 -13.23 -4.84 11.80
CA PHE A 140 -13.22 -6.12 12.53
C PHE A 140 -12.53 -7.29 11.79
N ASP A 141 -11.88 -7.06 10.64
CA ASP A 141 -10.97 -8.06 10.07
C ASP A 141 -9.82 -8.38 11.02
N CYS A 142 -9.42 -9.67 11.04
CA CYS A 142 -8.30 -10.20 11.81
C CYS A 142 -7.32 -10.89 10.86
N MET A 143 -6.20 -10.23 10.59
CA MET A 143 -5.16 -10.62 9.63
C MET A 143 -3.84 -10.99 10.32
N THR A 144 -2.94 -11.63 9.58
CA THR A 144 -1.61 -12.00 10.08
C THR A 144 -0.57 -11.56 9.04
N THR A 145 0.42 -10.76 9.44
CA THR A 145 1.44 -10.27 8.51
C THR A 145 2.31 -11.41 7.99
N ARG A 146 3.04 -11.19 6.89
CA ARG A 146 4.08 -12.12 6.41
C ARG A 146 5.27 -12.30 7.37
N THR A 147 5.32 -11.55 8.47
CA THR A 147 6.25 -11.73 9.60
C THR A 147 5.62 -12.43 10.81
N GLY A 148 4.36 -12.89 10.70
CA GLY A 148 3.65 -13.57 11.79
C GLY A 148 3.02 -12.66 12.84
N LEU A 149 2.98 -11.34 12.62
CA LEU A 149 2.33 -10.40 13.53
C LEU A 149 0.81 -10.44 13.32
N ASP A 150 0.07 -10.69 14.38
CA ASP A 150 -1.39 -10.71 14.36
C ASP A 150 -1.94 -9.28 14.48
N LEU A 151 -2.71 -8.82 13.49
CA LEU A 151 -3.32 -7.49 13.46
C LEU A 151 -4.87 -7.56 13.39
N TRP A 152 -5.53 -6.44 13.69
CA TRP A 152 -6.96 -6.25 13.46
C TRP A 152 -7.30 -4.81 13.03
N VAL A 153 -8.46 -4.62 12.39
CA VAL A 153 -8.93 -3.32 11.88
C VAL A 153 -10.05 -2.78 12.78
N CYS A 154 -9.91 -1.57 13.34
CA CYS A 154 -11.00 -0.94 14.11
C CYS A 154 -12.12 -0.43 13.19
N ARG A 155 -13.27 -0.11 13.79
CA ARG A 155 -14.35 0.64 13.12
C ARG A 155 -13.89 1.97 12.50
N CYS A 156 -12.91 2.66 13.10
CA CYS A 156 -12.30 3.86 12.50
C CYS A 156 -11.29 3.60 11.38
N LYS A 157 -11.14 2.36 10.90
CA LYS A 157 -10.17 1.97 9.86
C LYS A 157 -8.69 2.14 10.29
N MET A 158 -8.41 2.28 11.58
CA MET A 158 -7.06 2.15 12.15
C MET A 158 -6.70 0.68 12.35
N VAL A 159 -5.43 0.33 12.10
CA VAL A 159 -4.90 -1.03 12.23
C VAL A 159 -4.10 -1.17 13.52
N TRP A 160 -4.39 -2.21 14.30
CA TRP A 160 -3.85 -2.44 15.63
C TRP A 160 -3.25 -3.83 15.77
N GLN A 161 -2.18 -3.94 16.55
CA GLN A 161 -1.50 -5.21 16.81
C GLN A 161 -2.11 -5.94 18.01
N LYS A 162 -2.25 -7.26 17.90
CA LYS A 162 -2.54 -8.19 19.00
C LYS A 162 -1.24 -8.75 19.58
N PRO A 163 -1.15 -9.01 20.89
CA PRO A 163 -2.14 -8.71 21.93
C PRO A 163 -2.05 -7.27 22.48
N SER A 164 -1.12 -6.43 21.99
CA SER A 164 -0.78 -5.14 22.59
C SER A 164 -1.90 -4.11 22.59
N CYS A 165 -2.81 -4.14 21.61
CA CYS A 165 -3.98 -3.27 21.55
C CYS A 165 -5.24 -4.09 21.23
N LEU A 166 -6.06 -4.38 22.24
CA LEU A 166 -7.36 -5.07 22.10
C LEU A 166 -8.57 -4.13 22.20
N LYS A 167 -8.35 -2.86 22.51
CA LYS A 167 -9.36 -1.80 22.52
C LYS A 167 -8.73 -0.55 21.92
N CYS A 168 -9.32 -0.01 20.86
CA CYS A 168 -8.74 1.13 20.17
C CYS A 168 -8.83 2.41 21.00
N PRO A 169 -7.74 3.20 21.11
CA PRO A 169 -7.74 4.47 21.84
C PRO A 169 -8.64 5.52 21.19
N ASP A 170 -8.69 5.61 19.85
CA ASP A 170 -9.47 6.63 19.14
C ASP A 170 -10.94 6.23 18.98
N CYS A 171 -11.17 4.95 18.70
CA CYS A 171 -12.44 4.40 18.21
C CYS A 171 -13.27 3.72 19.30
N GLY A 172 -12.70 3.49 20.49
CA GLY A 172 -13.31 2.77 21.63
C GLY A 172 -13.66 1.30 21.35
N GLY A 173 -13.69 0.89 20.08
CA GLY A 173 -14.04 -0.42 19.60
C GLY A 173 -13.08 -1.50 20.10
N SER A 174 -13.65 -2.68 20.34
CA SER A 174 -12.92 -3.86 20.80
C SER A 174 -12.45 -4.71 19.62
N CYS A 175 -11.27 -5.30 19.75
CA CYS A 175 -10.79 -6.35 18.87
C CYS A 175 -11.77 -7.52 18.91
N PRO A 176 -12.21 -8.05 17.76
CA PRO A 176 -12.88 -9.34 17.71
C PRO A 176 -11.83 -10.39 18.07
N LEU A 177 -11.92 -10.95 19.26
CA LEU A 177 -11.12 -12.11 19.62
C LEU A 177 -11.52 -13.24 18.66
N ARG A 178 -10.57 -13.74 17.84
CA ARG A 178 -10.81 -14.99 17.09
C ARG A 178 -11.27 -16.04 18.11
N PRO A 179 -12.45 -16.65 17.96
CA PRO A 179 -12.84 -17.76 18.81
C PRO A 179 -11.73 -18.82 18.71
N LYS A 180 -11.19 -19.25 19.85
CA LYS A 180 -10.32 -20.43 19.85
C LYS A 180 -11.16 -21.59 19.31
N ARG A 181 -10.92 -22.01 18.06
CA ARG A 181 -11.37 -23.32 17.57
C ARG A 181 -10.66 -24.35 18.44
N LYS A 182 -11.35 -24.78 19.51
CA LYS A 182 -11.08 -26.04 20.17
C LYS A 182 -11.45 -27.12 19.16
N TRP A 183 -10.43 -27.83 18.67
CA TRP A 183 -10.58 -29.19 18.18
C TRP A 183 -10.38 -30.11 19.39
#